data_AF-A0A929KCA7-F1
#
_entry.id   AF-A0A929KCA7-F1
#
_cell.length_a   1.000
_cell.length_b   1.000
_cell.length_c   1.000
_cell.angle_alpha   90.00
_cell.angle_beta   90.00
_cell.angle_gamma   90.00
#
_symmetry.space_group_name_H-M   'P 1'
#
loop_
_entity.id
_entity.type
_entity.pdbx_description
1 polymer ?
#
loop_
_entity_poly.entity_id
_entity_poly.type
_entity_poly.pdbx_seq_one_letter_code
_entity_poly.pdbx_strand_id
1 'polypeptide(L)'
;MKNIYLYLLIVIVACLSACKKPDYINGTLSPIIAVSDLRALYKGSDIPLTTENLSGADQIVGIVISDASSGNAPAGVVVLQNFRRNFLRGINLVVGADASNYLPGDSLVVDVTGGTLTKVNGSLQIVGLSAQSISKVASNKPQQVQSVSSTALLASPDAYESTLIIVGGGSFSPKPAVGETYQGDKILVNGTNRFTLHTEAKANYAAELLPLSADVTGIPFRVGAVGAEVIQLWPRTFADIKDVSDPGEQDPETARGRVIITGFANDVKGSDANAEYVQLMATTDVDFSKTPFSVVVCTNAGTNAPNAGAAPGAGWATGGGRTYKFNLRTGIVRKGEFFYVGGSNRRINGPGSTDISSAKWIRFITYGNDPGDGIGDKSGGLLPNSGNAGGIALFAGTTVMEATTPIDVVFYGGTGKTTIVNENAKLGYRVADNDRYKTVDPTTSIPQPFFYQGTNNYVIKHVDPADQGVFMKLGGVFNAAERKWETNRGISVYLMTATTAISEIQNGSDVTKLTN
;
A
#
# COMPACT_ATOMS: atom_id res chain seq x y z
N MET A 1 31.70 13.02 81.68
CA MET A 1 31.94 12.50 80.31
C MET A 1 31.52 11.03 80.11
N LYS A 2 31.61 10.13 81.11
CA LYS A 2 31.26 8.70 80.96
C LYS A 2 29.79 8.38 80.60
N ASN A 3 28.83 9.19 81.05
CA ASN A 3 27.39 8.88 80.84
C ASN A 3 26.88 9.29 79.45
N ILE A 4 27.48 10.29 78.80
CA ILE A 4 27.09 10.73 77.45
C ILE A 4 27.39 9.66 76.40
N TYR A 5 28.52 8.96 76.52
CA TYR A 5 28.86 7.86 75.60
C TYR A 5 27.91 6.66 75.75
N LEU A 6 27.38 6.42 76.95
CA LEU A 6 26.39 5.35 77.18
C LEU A 6 25.04 5.67 76.53
N TYR A 7 24.58 6.93 76.63
CA TYR A 7 23.35 7.35 75.96
C TYR A 7 23.49 7.37 74.44
N LEU A 8 24.66 7.77 73.91
CA LEU A 8 24.93 7.71 72.47
C LEU A 8 24.95 6.26 71.95
N LEU A 9 25.52 5.32 72.72
CA LEU A 9 25.54 3.90 72.36
C LEU A 9 24.14 3.29 72.32
N ILE A 10 23.26 3.66 73.26
CA ILE A 10 21.86 3.18 73.30
C ILE A 10 21.07 3.72 72.10
N VAL A 11 21.26 4.99 71.73
CA VAL A 11 20.61 5.57 70.54
C VAL A 11 21.10 4.91 69.25
N ILE A 12 22.40 4.63 69.13
CA ILE A 12 22.96 3.93 67.96
C ILE A 12 22.42 2.49 67.86
N VAL A 13 22.32 1.77 68.97
CA VAL A 13 21.75 0.40 68.99
C VAL A 13 20.25 0.41 68.66
N ALA A 14 19.50 1.43 69.12
CA ALA A 14 18.10 1.61 68.77
C ALA A 14 17.90 1.93 67.27
N CYS A 15 18.77 2.76 66.68
CA CYS A 15 18.74 3.06 65.24
C CYS A 15 19.12 1.86 64.37
N LEU A 16 20.04 1.00 64.82
CA LEU A 16 20.40 -0.24 64.12
C LEU A 16 19.31 -1.32 64.22
N SER A 17 18.40 -1.22 65.20
CA SER A 17 17.25 -2.13 65.41
C SER A 17 15.97 -1.66 64.69
N ALA A 18 15.94 -0.41 64.21
CA ALA A 18 14.77 0.20 63.55
C ALA A 18 14.66 -0.14 62.05
N CYS A 19 15.65 -0.82 61.46
CA CYS A 19 15.53 -1.39 60.12
C CYS A 19 14.62 -2.61 60.17
N LYS A 20 13.30 -2.39 60.03
CA LYS A 20 12.34 -3.45 59.73
C LYS A 20 12.82 -4.16 58.45
N LYS A 21 13.27 -5.41 58.56
CA LYS A 21 13.54 -6.25 57.38
C LYS A 21 12.26 -6.27 56.53
N PRO A 22 12.33 -5.99 55.22
CA PRO A 22 11.14 -6.10 54.39
C PRO A 22 10.63 -7.53 54.51
N ASP A 23 9.38 -7.68 54.92
CA ASP A 23 8.74 -8.97 55.09
C ASP A 23 8.32 -9.47 53.70
N TYR A 24 9.28 -10.03 52.95
CA TYR A 24 9.07 -10.49 51.57
C TYR A 24 8.09 -11.68 51.47
N ILE A 25 7.70 -12.27 52.60
CA ILE A 25 6.81 -13.44 52.67
C ILE A 25 5.33 -13.05 52.55
N ASN A 26 4.97 -11.78 52.80
CA ASN A 26 3.58 -11.30 52.81
C ASN A 26 3.28 -10.31 51.65
N GLY A 27 3.89 -10.50 50.49
CA GLY A 27 3.51 -9.74 49.29
C GLY A 27 2.12 -10.14 48.82
N THR A 28 1.14 -9.23 48.91
CA THR A 28 -0.17 -9.45 48.29
C THR A 28 -0.01 -9.45 46.77
N LEU A 29 -0.51 -10.49 46.11
CA LEU A 29 -0.54 -10.56 44.65
C LEU A 29 -1.28 -9.34 44.09
N SER A 30 -0.82 -8.84 42.94
CA SER A 30 -1.49 -7.73 42.26
C SER A 30 -2.91 -8.16 41.89
N PRO A 31 -3.95 -7.37 42.24
CA PRO A 31 -5.32 -7.66 41.81
C PRO A 31 -5.48 -7.54 40.29
N ILE A 32 -4.54 -6.86 39.61
CA ILE A 32 -4.59 -6.62 38.18
C ILE A 32 -3.79 -7.68 37.41
N ILE A 33 -4.45 -8.40 36.50
CA ILE A 33 -3.83 -9.23 35.46
C ILE A 33 -3.57 -8.41 34.19
N ALA A 34 -2.44 -8.63 33.52
CA ALA A 34 -2.19 -8.00 32.22
C ALA A 34 -3.06 -8.67 31.14
N VAL A 35 -3.55 -7.89 30.18
CA VAL A 35 -4.40 -8.44 29.11
C VAL A 35 -3.62 -9.47 28.26
N SER A 36 -2.30 -9.34 28.14
CA SER A 36 -1.46 -10.37 27.51
C SER A 36 -1.55 -11.73 28.20
N ASP A 37 -1.54 -11.74 29.54
CA ASP A 37 -1.59 -12.97 30.33
C ASP A 37 -3.00 -13.54 30.32
N LEU A 38 -4.03 -12.70 30.46
CA LEU A 38 -5.44 -13.09 30.35
C LEU A 38 -5.72 -13.79 29.01
N ARG A 39 -5.28 -13.19 27.90
CA ARG A 39 -5.43 -13.78 26.55
C ARG A 39 -4.73 -15.13 26.45
N ALA A 40 -3.56 -15.27 27.08
CA ALA A 40 -2.80 -16.51 27.06
C ALA A 40 -3.49 -17.67 27.79
N LEU A 41 -4.44 -17.40 28.69
CA LEU A 41 -5.23 -18.43 29.36
C LEU A 41 -6.10 -19.20 28.35
N TYR A 42 -6.67 -18.52 27.34
CA TYR A 42 -7.56 -19.16 26.37
C TYR A 42 -6.81 -20.14 25.46
N LYS A 43 -7.12 -21.44 25.59
CA LYS A 43 -6.52 -22.54 24.80
C LYS A 43 -7.52 -23.24 23.88
N GLY A 44 -8.56 -22.54 23.44
CA GLY A 44 -9.58 -23.07 22.53
C GLY A 44 -10.87 -23.55 23.21
N SER A 45 -10.98 -23.38 24.52
CA SER A 45 -12.18 -23.65 25.31
C SER A 45 -12.51 -22.46 26.20
N ASP A 46 -13.80 -22.28 26.50
CA ASP A 46 -14.28 -21.24 27.40
C ASP A 46 -13.67 -21.39 28.80
N ILE A 47 -13.31 -20.25 29.40
CA ILE A 47 -12.67 -20.21 30.72
C ILE A 47 -13.50 -19.31 31.65
N PRO A 48 -14.09 -19.86 32.72
CA PRO A 48 -14.71 -19.04 33.75
C PRO A 48 -13.61 -18.25 34.47
N LEU A 49 -13.83 -16.95 34.64
CA LEU A 49 -12.88 -16.03 35.26
C LEU A 49 -13.10 -16.03 36.77
N THR A 50 -12.27 -16.81 37.46
CA THR A 50 -12.21 -16.90 38.92
C THR A 50 -10.82 -16.47 39.39
N THR A 51 -10.70 -16.05 40.65
CA THR A 51 -9.41 -15.68 41.24
C THR A 51 -8.39 -16.82 41.18
N GLU A 52 -8.83 -18.07 41.23
CA GLU A 52 -7.98 -19.25 41.05
C GLU A 52 -7.39 -19.31 39.63
N ASN A 53 -8.24 -19.22 38.60
CA ASN A 53 -7.81 -19.25 37.20
C ASN A 53 -6.95 -18.03 36.82
N LEU A 54 -7.11 -16.93 37.54
CA LEU A 54 -6.40 -15.67 37.34
C LEU A 54 -5.15 -15.52 38.23
N SER A 55 -4.72 -16.57 38.93
CA SER A 55 -3.54 -16.54 39.82
C SER A 55 -3.60 -15.44 40.90
N GLY A 56 -4.78 -15.25 41.50
CA GLY A 56 -5.04 -14.29 42.57
C GLY A 56 -5.46 -12.90 42.10
N ALA A 57 -5.51 -12.65 40.79
CA ALA A 57 -6.05 -11.41 40.23
C ALA A 57 -7.57 -11.48 40.05
N ASP A 58 -8.22 -10.32 40.04
CA ASP A 58 -9.66 -10.14 39.85
C ASP A 58 -9.98 -9.03 38.83
N GLN A 59 -8.99 -8.21 38.45
CA GLN A 59 -9.18 -7.02 37.64
C GLN A 59 -8.32 -6.98 36.38
N ILE A 60 -8.83 -6.32 35.35
CA ILE A 60 -8.03 -5.80 34.23
C ILE A 60 -8.15 -4.28 34.18
N VAL A 61 -7.16 -3.63 33.56
CA VAL A 61 -7.17 -2.19 33.34
C VAL A 61 -6.81 -1.87 31.91
N GLY A 62 -7.35 -0.79 31.37
CA GLY A 62 -6.97 -0.33 30.04
C GLY A 62 -7.71 0.92 29.60
N ILE A 63 -7.42 1.34 28.38
CA ILE A 63 -8.01 2.50 27.73
C ILE A 63 -9.00 2.02 26.67
N VAL A 64 -10.19 2.60 26.66
CA VAL A 64 -11.21 2.32 25.65
C VAL A 64 -10.74 2.87 24.30
N ILE A 65 -10.76 2.02 23.27
CA ILE A 65 -10.43 2.40 21.90
C ILE A 65 -11.60 2.37 20.95
N SER A 66 -12.66 1.59 21.23
CA SER A 66 -13.89 1.55 20.44
C SER A 66 -14.73 2.80 20.60
N ASP A 67 -15.44 3.19 19.54
CA ASP A 67 -16.37 4.30 19.56
C ASP A 67 -17.78 3.85 19.15
N ALA A 68 -18.65 3.61 20.13
CA ALA A 68 -20.04 3.24 19.86
C ALA A 68 -20.86 4.39 19.26
N SER A 69 -20.46 5.66 19.49
CA SER A 69 -21.19 6.84 18.99
C SER A 69 -21.04 7.01 17.48
N SER A 70 -19.94 6.50 16.92
CA SER A 70 -19.69 6.50 15.48
C SER A 70 -20.64 5.60 14.69
N GLY A 71 -21.21 4.58 15.34
CA GLY A 71 -21.99 3.53 14.68
C GLY A 71 -21.17 2.44 13.98
N ASN A 72 -19.83 2.49 13.98
CA ASN A 72 -18.96 1.43 13.41
C ASN A 72 -18.16 0.66 14.48
N ALA A 73 -18.86 0.18 15.51
CA ALA A 73 -18.30 -0.73 16.50
C ALA A 73 -19.22 -1.95 16.66
N PRO A 74 -18.69 -3.16 16.96
CA PRO A 74 -19.52 -4.32 17.20
C PRO A 74 -20.56 -4.04 18.29
N ALA A 75 -21.82 -4.40 18.02
CA ALA A 75 -22.94 -4.03 18.88
C ALA A 75 -22.77 -4.57 20.31
N GLY A 76 -22.84 -3.67 21.28
CA GLY A 76 -22.75 -4.01 22.71
C GLY A 76 -21.35 -4.41 23.20
N VAL A 77 -20.31 -4.12 22.43
CA VAL A 77 -18.92 -4.43 22.75
C VAL A 77 -18.13 -3.15 23.03
N VAL A 78 -17.35 -3.16 24.11
CA VAL A 78 -16.32 -2.15 24.40
C VAL A 78 -14.96 -2.79 24.20
N VAL A 79 -14.10 -2.17 23.40
CA VAL A 79 -12.74 -2.65 23.16
C VAL A 79 -11.78 -1.90 24.07
N LEU A 80 -11.09 -2.67 24.92
CA LEU A 80 -10.15 -2.16 25.90
C LEU A 80 -8.72 -2.50 25.49
N GLN A 81 -7.84 -1.51 25.44
CA GLN A 81 -6.42 -1.66 25.11
C GLN A 81 -5.55 -1.48 26.37
N ASN A 82 -4.59 -2.38 26.57
CA ASN A 82 -3.71 -2.41 27.73
C ASN A 82 -2.25 -2.51 27.29
N PHE A 83 -1.39 -1.66 27.85
CA PHE A 83 0.06 -1.74 27.69
C PHE A 83 0.70 -2.15 29.02
N ARG A 84 1.04 -3.43 29.16
CA ARG A 84 1.74 -3.98 30.34
C ARG A 84 2.72 -5.05 29.89
N ARG A 85 3.80 -5.23 30.67
CA ARG A 85 4.87 -6.20 30.38
C ARG A 85 5.47 -6.05 28.97
N ASN A 86 5.56 -4.82 28.46
CA ASN A 86 6.02 -4.47 27.11
C ASN A 86 5.15 -5.00 25.96
N PHE A 87 3.93 -5.45 26.24
CA PHE A 87 2.97 -5.87 25.22
C PHE A 87 1.76 -4.94 25.21
N LEU A 88 1.45 -4.42 24.02
CA LEU A 88 0.16 -3.78 23.75
C LEU A 88 -0.81 -4.88 23.33
N ARG A 89 -1.87 -5.08 24.10
CA ARG A 89 -2.91 -6.08 23.81
C ARG A 89 -4.27 -5.48 24.08
N GLY A 90 -5.27 -5.92 23.33
CA GLY A 90 -6.64 -5.57 23.62
C GLY A 90 -7.54 -6.77 23.84
N ILE A 91 -8.71 -6.46 24.39
CA ILE A 91 -9.75 -7.42 24.72
C ILE A 91 -11.12 -6.79 24.50
N ASN A 92 -12.05 -7.60 24.03
CA ASN A 92 -13.44 -7.20 23.81
C ASN A 92 -14.26 -7.48 25.08
N LEU A 93 -15.01 -6.50 25.56
CA LEU A 93 -15.89 -6.61 26.71
C LEU A 93 -17.34 -6.55 26.23
N VAL A 94 -18.09 -7.63 26.43
CA VAL A 94 -19.51 -7.68 26.06
C VAL A 94 -20.34 -7.13 27.23
N VAL A 95 -20.85 -5.91 27.05
CA VAL A 95 -21.57 -5.14 28.08
C VAL A 95 -22.98 -4.73 27.64
N GLY A 96 -23.40 -5.14 26.43
CA GLY A 96 -24.73 -4.86 25.91
C GLY A 96 -24.97 -3.36 25.72
N ALA A 97 -26.17 -2.88 26.08
CA ALA A 97 -26.56 -1.48 25.87
C ALA A 97 -25.60 -0.48 26.54
N ASP A 98 -24.92 -0.89 27.62
CA ASP A 98 -23.99 -0.04 28.38
C ASP A 98 -22.71 0.29 27.62
N ALA A 99 -22.45 -0.35 26.46
CA ALA A 99 -21.28 -0.04 25.64
C ALA A 99 -21.22 1.44 25.23
N SER A 100 -22.40 2.06 25.05
CA SER A 100 -22.54 3.48 24.71
C SER A 100 -22.09 4.44 25.82
N ASN A 101 -21.93 3.97 27.07
CA ASN A 101 -21.49 4.79 28.20
C ASN A 101 -19.97 4.97 28.27
N TYR A 102 -19.21 4.23 27.46
CA TYR A 102 -17.75 4.21 27.48
C TYR A 102 -17.19 4.80 26.20
N LEU A 103 -16.47 5.92 26.31
CA LEU A 103 -15.98 6.66 25.16
C LEU A 103 -14.49 6.37 24.89
N PRO A 104 -14.05 6.52 23.63
CA PRO A 104 -12.62 6.50 23.28
C PRO A 104 -11.78 7.38 24.24
N GLY A 105 -10.77 6.78 24.88
CA GLY A 105 -9.88 7.46 25.83
C GLY A 105 -10.32 7.36 27.30
N ASP A 106 -11.46 6.74 27.59
CA ASP A 106 -11.82 6.39 28.96
C ASP A 106 -10.88 5.31 29.53
N SER A 107 -10.39 5.53 30.74
CA SER A 107 -9.58 4.57 31.49
C SER A 107 -10.49 3.76 32.40
N LEU A 108 -10.55 2.45 32.16
CA LEU A 108 -11.40 1.54 32.92
C LEU A 108 -10.58 0.63 33.82
N VAL A 109 -11.13 0.36 34.99
CA VAL A 109 -10.80 -0.80 35.83
C VAL A 109 -12.01 -1.71 35.78
N VAL A 110 -11.81 -2.96 35.37
CA VAL A 110 -12.88 -3.93 35.17
C VAL A 110 -12.61 -5.11 36.08
N ASP A 111 -13.51 -5.35 37.02
CA ASP A 111 -13.58 -6.63 37.72
C ASP A 111 -14.14 -7.67 36.75
N VAL A 112 -13.33 -8.69 36.49
CA VAL A 112 -13.63 -9.75 35.53
C VAL A 112 -14.19 -11.00 36.21
N THR A 113 -14.28 -11.00 37.54
CA THR A 113 -14.75 -12.14 38.32
C THR A 113 -16.20 -12.48 37.99
N GLY A 114 -16.48 -13.76 37.75
CA GLY A 114 -17.81 -14.24 37.35
C GLY A 114 -18.11 -14.09 35.86
N GLY A 115 -17.24 -13.42 35.09
CA GLY A 115 -17.29 -13.42 33.64
C GLY A 115 -16.71 -14.71 33.04
N THR A 116 -16.86 -14.87 31.73
CA THR A 116 -16.29 -15.99 30.96
C THR A 116 -15.46 -15.45 29.80
N LEU A 117 -14.22 -15.92 29.67
CA LEU A 117 -13.36 -15.67 28.52
C LEU A 117 -13.67 -16.70 27.42
N THR A 118 -14.15 -16.22 26.28
CA THR A 118 -14.66 -17.05 25.18
C THR A 118 -14.34 -16.43 23.82
N LYS A 119 -14.50 -17.19 22.73
CA LYS A 119 -14.48 -16.67 21.36
C LYS A 119 -15.89 -16.59 20.80
N VAL A 120 -16.32 -15.39 20.40
CA VAL A 120 -17.58 -15.17 19.69
C VAL A 120 -17.28 -14.58 18.32
N ASN A 121 -17.75 -15.26 17.27
CA ASN A 121 -17.50 -14.93 15.87
C ASN A 121 -15.99 -14.77 15.57
N GLY A 122 -15.15 -15.61 16.16
CA GLY A 122 -13.70 -15.61 15.94
C GLY A 122 -12.89 -14.65 16.83
N SER A 123 -13.51 -13.60 17.35
CA SER A 123 -12.86 -12.63 18.24
C SER A 123 -12.91 -13.08 19.71
N LEU A 124 -11.82 -12.87 20.44
CA LEU A 124 -11.71 -13.19 21.87
C LEU A 124 -12.39 -12.11 22.72
N GLN A 125 -13.31 -12.50 23.60
CA GLN A 125 -14.16 -11.60 24.36
C GLN A 125 -14.39 -12.09 25.79
N ILE A 126 -14.74 -11.16 26.69
CA ILE A 126 -15.25 -11.47 28.02
C ILE A 126 -16.76 -11.22 28.02
N VAL A 127 -17.52 -12.25 28.40
CA VAL A 127 -18.98 -12.21 28.51
C VAL A 127 -19.43 -12.36 29.96
N GLY A 128 -20.68 -12.00 30.26
CA GLY A 128 -21.27 -12.16 31.60
C GLY A 128 -20.84 -11.09 32.61
N LEU A 129 -20.24 -10.00 32.16
CA LEU A 129 -19.89 -8.86 33.02
C LEU A 129 -21.14 -8.05 33.36
N SER A 130 -21.22 -7.58 34.61
CA SER A 130 -22.25 -6.66 35.06
C SER A 130 -21.78 -5.21 34.88
N ALA A 131 -22.70 -4.27 34.68
CA ALA A 131 -22.34 -2.85 34.60
C ALA A 131 -21.60 -2.34 35.85
N GLN A 132 -21.91 -2.92 37.02
CA GLN A 132 -21.28 -2.58 38.29
C GLN A 132 -19.83 -3.06 38.39
N SER A 133 -19.42 -4.03 37.56
CA SER A 133 -18.04 -4.53 37.56
C SER A 133 -17.08 -3.62 36.79
N ILE A 134 -17.59 -2.57 36.15
CA ILE A 134 -16.79 -1.65 35.35
C ILE A 134 -16.78 -0.27 36.01
N SER A 135 -15.57 0.18 36.37
CA SER A 135 -15.33 1.49 36.95
C SER A 135 -14.54 2.37 35.99
N LYS A 136 -15.11 3.52 35.64
CA LYS A 136 -14.38 4.57 34.91
C LYS A 136 -13.54 5.38 35.89
N VAL A 137 -12.23 5.34 35.72
CA VAL A 137 -11.25 6.02 36.59
C VAL A 137 -10.86 7.40 36.05
N ALA A 138 -10.79 7.54 34.73
CA ALA A 138 -10.46 8.80 34.08
C ALA A 138 -10.99 8.82 32.64
N SER A 139 -10.98 10.00 32.02
CA SER A 139 -11.32 10.22 30.61
C SER A 139 -10.19 10.94 29.88
N ASN A 140 -10.26 10.98 28.55
CA ASN A 140 -9.32 11.68 27.66
C ASN A 140 -7.85 11.22 27.82
N LYS A 141 -7.63 9.92 28.07
CA LYS A 141 -6.30 9.34 28.06
C LYS A 141 -5.83 9.10 26.62
N PRO A 142 -4.53 9.28 26.34
CA PRO A 142 -3.99 9.03 25.01
C PRO A 142 -4.13 7.55 24.65
N GLN A 143 -4.55 7.29 23.42
CA GLN A 143 -4.65 5.95 22.86
C GLN A 143 -3.38 5.62 22.09
N GLN A 144 -2.86 4.41 22.26
CA GLN A 144 -1.63 4.01 21.60
C GLN A 144 -1.95 3.36 20.25
N VAL A 145 -1.65 4.09 19.17
CA VAL A 145 -1.77 3.61 17.80
C VAL A 145 -0.47 2.93 17.37
N GLN A 146 -0.56 1.73 16.81
CA GLN A 146 0.61 1.03 16.24
C GLN A 146 0.60 1.15 14.71
N SER A 147 1.72 1.58 14.13
CA SER A 147 1.91 1.49 12.67
C SER A 147 2.26 0.05 12.29
N VAL A 148 1.42 -0.57 11.46
CA VAL A 148 1.52 -2.00 11.14
C VAL A 148 1.42 -2.18 9.62
N SER A 149 2.31 -2.97 9.04
CA SER A 149 2.19 -3.37 7.63
C SER A 149 1.14 -4.47 7.46
N SER A 150 0.49 -4.53 6.30
CA SER A 150 -0.46 -5.59 5.96
C SER A 150 0.14 -6.99 6.14
N THR A 151 1.43 -7.17 5.79
CA THR A 151 2.16 -8.43 5.98
C THR A 151 2.27 -8.82 7.45
N ALA A 152 2.63 -7.87 8.32
CA ALA A 152 2.77 -8.15 9.75
C ALA A 152 1.41 -8.48 10.39
N LEU A 153 0.35 -7.77 10.00
CA LEU A 153 -1.01 -8.02 10.47
C LEU A 153 -1.48 -9.44 10.13
N LEU A 154 -1.27 -9.89 8.89
CA LEU A 154 -1.69 -11.21 8.42
C LEU A 154 -0.80 -12.35 8.94
N ALA A 155 0.50 -12.08 9.16
CA ALA A 155 1.43 -13.08 9.70
C ALA A 155 1.27 -13.29 11.22
N SER A 156 0.79 -12.29 11.96
CA SER A 156 0.62 -12.38 13.43
C SER A 156 -0.70 -11.75 13.92
N PRO A 157 -1.85 -12.23 13.44
CA PRO A 157 -3.15 -11.64 13.75
C PRO A 157 -3.49 -11.58 15.25
N ASP A 158 -3.04 -12.56 16.06
CA ASP A 158 -3.27 -12.56 17.51
C ASP A 158 -2.58 -11.43 18.28
N ALA A 159 -1.52 -10.85 17.69
CA ALA A 159 -0.79 -9.75 18.30
C ALA A 159 -1.52 -8.41 18.15
N TYR A 160 -2.35 -8.28 17.11
CA TYR A 160 -3.00 -7.02 16.72
C TYR A 160 -4.51 -7.02 16.92
N GLU A 161 -5.12 -8.20 17.09
CA GLU A 161 -6.54 -8.32 17.41
C GLU A 161 -6.93 -7.41 18.59
N SER A 162 -8.01 -6.65 18.41
CA SER A 162 -8.55 -5.73 19.42
C SER A 162 -7.60 -4.62 19.85
N THR A 163 -6.59 -4.28 19.04
CA THR A 163 -5.70 -3.12 19.27
C THR A 163 -5.97 -2.02 18.26
N LEU A 164 -5.53 -0.79 18.55
CA LEU A 164 -5.64 0.32 17.61
C LEU A 164 -4.40 0.35 16.71
N ILE A 165 -4.60 0.15 15.40
CA ILE A 165 -3.51 0.13 14.41
C ILE A 165 -3.76 1.16 13.30
N ILE A 166 -2.69 1.56 12.61
CA ILE A 166 -2.74 2.27 11.34
C ILE A 166 -2.05 1.44 10.26
N VAL A 167 -2.72 1.26 9.13
CA VAL A 167 -2.17 0.68 7.90
C VAL A 167 -2.08 1.79 6.85
N GLY A 168 -0.87 2.11 6.44
CA GLY A 168 -0.61 3.18 5.46
C GLY A 168 -0.60 2.71 4.01
N GLY A 169 -1.13 3.53 3.11
CA GLY A 169 -1.00 3.41 1.65
C GLY A 169 -1.76 2.23 1.04
N GLY A 170 -3.03 2.06 1.38
CA GLY A 170 -3.88 1.00 0.82
C GLY A 170 -4.77 1.49 -0.30
N SER A 171 -4.98 0.68 -1.33
CA SER A 171 -5.82 0.99 -2.48
C SER A 171 -7.03 0.05 -2.57
N PHE A 172 -8.22 0.57 -2.88
CA PHE A 172 -9.45 -0.22 -2.88
C PHE A 172 -9.60 -1.12 -4.11
N SER A 173 -10.01 -2.37 -3.91
CA SER A 173 -10.19 -3.36 -4.97
C SER A 173 -11.53 -4.11 -4.82
N PRO A 174 -12.41 -4.14 -5.84
CA PRO A 174 -12.26 -3.50 -7.15
C PRO A 174 -12.13 -1.97 -7.03
N LYS A 175 -11.63 -1.33 -8.09
CA LYS A 175 -11.56 0.14 -8.15
C LYS A 175 -12.94 0.71 -7.82
N PRO A 176 -13.06 1.65 -6.87
CA PRO A 176 -14.34 2.27 -6.52
C PRO A 176 -15.05 2.83 -7.75
N ALA A 177 -16.34 2.53 -7.87
CA ALA A 177 -17.20 3.16 -8.86
C ALA A 177 -17.46 4.64 -8.49
N VAL A 178 -17.87 5.44 -9.48
CA VAL A 178 -18.26 6.84 -9.22
C VAL A 178 -19.45 6.85 -8.25
N GLY A 179 -19.30 7.56 -7.14
CA GLY A 179 -20.33 7.64 -6.10
C GLY A 179 -20.38 6.45 -5.14
N GLU A 180 -19.45 5.48 -5.25
CA GLU A 180 -19.37 4.39 -4.29
C GLU A 180 -18.99 4.91 -2.88
N THR A 181 -19.59 4.34 -1.84
CA THR A 181 -19.43 4.78 -0.45
C THR A 181 -18.74 3.73 0.41
N TYR A 182 -18.38 4.08 1.65
CA TYR A 182 -17.75 3.16 2.61
C TYR A 182 -18.64 2.03 3.11
N GLN A 183 -19.96 2.13 2.98
CA GLN A 183 -20.91 1.15 3.51
C GLN A 183 -20.57 -0.30 3.09
N GLY A 184 -20.55 -1.19 4.08
CA GLY A 184 -20.30 -2.62 3.92
C GLY A 184 -18.81 -3.00 3.95
N ASP A 185 -18.52 -4.16 3.35
CA ASP A 185 -17.17 -4.69 3.24
C ASP A 185 -16.47 -4.17 1.98
N LYS A 186 -15.30 -3.53 2.16
CA LYS A 186 -14.41 -3.11 1.08
C LYS A 186 -13.07 -3.81 1.19
N ILE A 187 -12.45 -4.18 0.09
CA ILE A 187 -11.12 -4.81 0.15
C ILE A 187 -10.06 -3.73 -0.06
N LEU A 188 -9.17 -3.59 0.91
CA LEU A 188 -7.99 -2.75 0.82
C LEU A 188 -6.79 -3.62 0.43
N VAL A 189 -6.08 -3.20 -0.63
CA VAL A 189 -4.87 -3.85 -1.13
C VAL A 189 -3.67 -3.02 -0.74
N ASN A 190 -2.66 -3.65 -0.15
CA ASN A 190 -1.43 -2.99 0.27
C ASN A 190 -0.25 -3.92 -0.03
N GLY A 191 0.52 -3.59 -1.08
CA GLY A 191 1.50 -4.49 -1.66
C GLY A 191 0.84 -5.73 -2.26
N THR A 192 1.29 -6.92 -1.86
CA THR A 192 0.73 -8.21 -2.29
C THR A 192 -0.44 -8.69 -1.44
N ASN A 193 -0.74 -8.03 -0.33
CA ASN A 193 -1.73 -8.47 0.65
C ASN A 193 -3.06 -7.75 0.48
N ARG A 194 -4.12 -8.43 0.94
CA ARG A 194 -5.49 -7.94 0.91
C ARG A 194 -6.14 -8.17 2.27
N PHE A 195 -6.91 -7.20 2.74
CA PHE A 195 -7.74 -7.37 3.94
C PHE A 195 -9.03 -6.59 3.80
N THR A 196 -10.04 -7.00 4.57
CA THR A 196 -11.37 -6.40 4.53
C THR A 196 -11.44 -5.20 5.47
N LEU A 197 -11.88 -4.07 4.95
CA LEU A 197 -12.34 -2.91 5.69
C LEU A 197 -13.85 -3.05 5.89
N HIS A 198 -14.31 -3.05 7.14
CA HIS A 198 -15.73 -3.18 7.46
C HIS A 198 -16.31 -1.84 7.94
N THR A 199 -17.41 -1.42 7.33
CA THR A 199 -18.21 -0.27 7.76
C THR A 199 -19.68 -0.65 7.88
N GLU A 200 -20.20 -0.60 9.10
CA GLU A 200 -21.61 -0.81 9.39
C GLU A 200 -22.50 0.23 8.71
N ALA A 201 -23.71 -0.17 8.32
CA ALA A 201 -24.67 0.74 7.67
C ALA A 201 -25.10 1.91 8.57
N LYS A 202 -24.96 1.76 9.89
CA LYS A 202 -25.27 2.80 10.89
C LYS A 202 -24.08 3.72 11.17
N ALA A 203 -22.91 3.46 10.60
CA ALA A 203 -21.76 4.34 10.77
C ALA A 203 -22.09 5.73 10.24
N ASN A 204 -21.75 6.77 11.00
CA ASN A 204 -22.02 8.17 10.63
C ASN A 204 -21.28 8.62 9.35
N TYR A 205 -20.34 7.81 8.86
CA TYR A 205 -19.58 8.02 7.63
C TYR A 205 -19.84 6.94 6.56
N ALA A 206 -20.81 6.04 6.75
CA ALA A 206 -21.10 4.97 5.79
C ALA A 206 -21.46 5.50 4.39
N ALA A 207 -22.03 6.70 4.33
CA ALA A 207 -22.42 7.38 3.09
C ALA A 207 -21.30 8.27 2.49
N GLU A 208 -20.16 8.41 3.16
CA GLU A 208 -19.02 9.15 2.61
C GLU A 208 -18.44 8.42 1.40
N LEU A 209 -17.93 9.19 0.45
CA LEU A 209 -17.38 8.66 -0.79
C LEU A 209 -16.10 7.87 -0.54
N LEU A 210 -16.00 6.71 -1.17
CA LEU A 210 -14.83 5.84 -1.11
C LEU A 210 -13.73 6.41 -2.01
N PRO A 211 -12.56 6.83 -1.46
CA PRO A 211 -11.42 7.26 -2.24
C PRO A 211 -10.77 6.08 -2.95
N LEU A 212 -9.85 6.34 -3.88
CA LEU A 212 -9.12 5.27 -4.58
C LEU A 212 -8.07 4.64 -3.68
N SER A 213 -7.40 5.46 -2.85
CA SER A 213 -6.43 5.02 -1.87
C SER A 213 -6.57 5.77 -0.54
N ALA A 214 -6.33 5.09 0.57
CA ALA A 214 -6.41 5.65 1.91
C ALA A 214 -5.36 5.08 2.86
N ASP A 215 -4.91 5.92 3.80
CA ASP A 215 -4.38 5.45 5.09
C ASP A 215 -5.57 5.19 6.01
N VAL A 216 -5.56 4.04 6.70
CA VAL A 216 -6.68 3.63 7.57
C VAL A 216 -6.17 3.31 8.97
N THR A 217 -6.70 4.02 9.94
CA THR A 217 -6.62 3.68 11.37
C THR A 217 -7.86 2.89 11.77
N GLY A 218 -7.71 1.84 12.57
CA GLY A 218 -8.86 1.04 12.97
C GLY A 218 -8.52 -0.07 13.96
N ILE A 219 -9.54 -0.82 14.33
CA ILE A 219 -9.45 -1.95 15.24
C ILE A 219 -9.58 -3.25 14.44
N PRO A 220 -8.57 -4.14 14.45
CA PRO A 220 -8.67 -5.44 13.81
C PRO A 220 -9.52 -6.39 14.66
N PHE A 221 -10.52 -6.99 14.02
CA PHE A 221 -11.34 -8.06 14.59
C PHE A 221 -11.14 -9.34 13.78
N ARG A 222 -11.17 -10.48 14.48
CA ARG A 222 -11.31 -11.78 13.83
C ARG A 222 -12.79 -12.05 13.59
N VAL A 223 -13.13 -12.49 12.40
CA VAL A 223 -14.50 -12.78 11.98
C VAL A 223 -14.54 -14.15 11.32
N GLY A 224 -15.55 -14.96 11.65
CA GLY A 224 -15.76 -16.30 11.08
C GLY A 224 -15.79 -17.42 12.11
N ALA A 225 -15.94 -18.65 11.61
CA ALA A 225 -15.93 -19.84 12.44
C ALA A 225 -14.55 -20.09 13.04
N VAL A 226 -14.52 -20.70 14.23
CA VAL A 226 -13.28 -21.08 14.91
C VAL A 226 -12.44 -21.98 14.01
N GLY A 227 -11.20 -21.58 13.72
CA GLY A 227 -10.28 -22.29 12.82
C GLY A 227 -10.31 -21.83 11.35
N ALA A 228 -11.23 -20.92 10.98
CA ALA A 228 -11.36 -20.33 9.65
C ALA A 228 -11.51 -18.79 9.71
N GLU A 229 -11.05 -18.17 10.79
CA GLU A 229 -11.21 -16.74 11.03
C GLU A 229 -10.39 -15.88 10.05
N VAL A 230 -10.99 -14.83 9.51
CA VAL A 230 -10.32 -13.77 8.75
C VAL A 230 -10.21 -12.51 9.59
N ILE A 231 -9.20 -11.67 9.32
CA ILE A 231 -9.10 -10.34 9.93
C ILE A 231 -9.90 -9.33 9.12
N GLN A 232 -10.75 -8.57 9.81
CA GLN A 232 -11.38 -7.36 9.30
C GLN A 232 -10.88 -6.15 10.08
N LEU A 233 -10.58 -5.06 9.40
CA LEU A 233 -10.23 -3.78 10.01
C LEU A 233 -11.46 -2.88 10.09
N TRP A 234 -11.76 -2.36 11.28
CA TRP A 234 -12.93 -1.52 11.54
C TRP A 234 -12.45 -0.11 11.92
N PRO A 235 -12.56 0.89 11.02
CA PRO A 235 -12.27 2.28 11.36
C PRO A 235 -13.33 2.81 12.31
N ARG A 236 -12.93 3.59 13.31
CA ARG A 236 -13.90 4.03 14.32
C ARG A 236 -14.69 5.21 13.77
N THR A 237 -14.02 6.16 13.12
CA THR A 237 -14.66 7.37 12.58
C THR A 237 -14.09 7.73 11.22
N PHE A 238 -14.71 8.68 10.51
CA PHE A 238 -14.15 9.18 9.26
C PHE A 238 -12.76 9.81 9.45
N ALA A 239 -12.46 10.38 10.62
CA ALA A 239 -11.16 10.96 10.92
C ALA A 239 -10.02 9.93 11.03
N ASP A 240 -10.36 8.65 11.22
CA ASP A 240 -9.40 7.55 11.16
C ASP A 240 -9.02 7.18 9.71
N ILE A 241 -9.68 7.77 8.71
CA ILE A 241 -9.45 7.50 7.30
C ILE A 241 -8.91 8.75 6.62
N LYS A 242 -7.78 8.61 5.94
CA LYS A 242 -7.14 9.70 5.22
C LYS A 242 -7.02 9.35 3.74
N ASP A 243 -7.74 10.09 2.90
CA ASP A 243 -7.57 9.99 1.45
C ASP A 243 -6.14 10.37 1.05
N VAL A 244 -5.47 9.46 0.36
CA VAL A 244 -4.13 9.64 -0.21
C VAL A 244 -4.14 9.42 -1.73
N SER A 245 -5.32 9.43 -2.35
CA SER A 245 -5.50 9.36 -3.80
C SER A 245 -4.87 10.57 -4.46
N ASP A 246 -4.24 10.36 -5.61
CA ASP A 246 -3.72 11.50 -6.36
C ASP A 246 -4.86 12.23 -7.09
N PRO A 247 -4.86 13.59 -7.14
CA PRO A 247 -5.91 14.35 -7.81
C PRO A 247 -6.12 14.00 -9.29
N GLY A 248 -5.05 13.60 -9.99
CA GLY A 248 -5.11 13.15 -11.39
C GLY A 248 -5.72 11.76 -11.59
N GLU A 249 -5.88 11.00 -10.51
CA GLU A 249 -6.41 9.63 -10.51
C GLU A 249 -7.95 9.59 -10.50
N GLN A 250 -8.58 10.69 -10.05
CA GLN A 250 -10.04 10.80 -9.92
C GLN A 250 -10.77 10.80 -11.28
N ASP A 251 -10.11 11.22 -12.37
CA ASP A 251 -10.63 11.08 -13.73
C ASP A 251 -9.50 10.87 -14.78
N PRO A 252 -9.12 9.61 -15.06
CA PRO A 252 -8.11 9.28 -16.06
C PRO A 252 -8.44 9.78 -17.46
N GLU A 253 -9.72 9.97 -17.79
CA GLU A 253 -10.15 10.42 -19.11
C GLU A 253 -9.81 11.90 -19.33
N THR A 254 -9.92 12.71 -18.27
CA THR A 254 -9.46 14.11 -18.32
C THR A 254 -7.94 14.24 -18.42
N ALA A 255 -7.19 13.24 -17.96
CA ALA A 255 -5.73 13.15 -18.04
C ALA A 255 -5.23 12.49 -19.33
N ARG A 256 -6.09 11.69 -20.01
CA ARG A 256 -5.75 11.00 -21.25
C ARG A 256 -5.25 11.97 -22.29
N GLY A 257 -4.17 11.58 -22.95
CA GLY A 257 -3.58 12.34 -24.05
C GLY A 257 -2.86 13.62 -23.63
N ARG A 258 -2.81 14.03 -22.34
CA ARG A 258 -2.02 15.19 -21.87
C ARG A 258 -0.51 14.97 -21.95
N VAL A 259 -0.11 13.71 -21.84
CA VAL A 259 1.27 13.22 -21.99
C VAL A 259 1.20 11.96 -22.85
N ILE A 260 2.17 11.79 -23.76
CA ILE A 260 2.25 10.66 -24.67
C ILE A 260 3.68 10.10 -24.73
N ILE A 261 3.82 8.80 -25.01
CA ILE A 261 5.12 8.13 -25.17
C ILE A 261 5.60 8.33 -26.61
N THR A 262 6.82 8.85 -26.76
CA THR A 262 7.38 9.28 -28.07
C THR A 262 8.68 8.57 -28.45
N GLY A 263 9.36 7.93 -27.51
CA GLY A 263 10.54 7.14 -27.78
C GLY A 263 11.16 6.52 -26.54
N PHE A 264 12.15 5.66 -26.72
CA PHE A 264 12.88 5.03 -25.61
C PHE A 264 14.24 4.49 -26.05
N ALA A 265 15.13 4.30 -25.08
CA ALA A 265 16.40 3.59 -25.22
C ALA A 265 16.43 2.42 -24.22
N ASN A 266 16.36 1.19 -24.74
CA ASN A 266 16.26 -0.06 -23.97
C ASN A 266 17.49 -0.98 -24.06
N ASP A 267 18.44 -0.66 -24.93
CA ASP A 267 19.63 -1.47 -25.20
C ASP A 267 20.75 -0.52 -25.59
N VAL A 268 21.15 0.28 -24.60
CA VAL A 268 22.18 1.31 -24.76
C VAL A 268 23.55 0.64 -24.85
N LYS A 269 24.50 1.31 -25.49
CA LYS A 269 25.81 0.71 -25.70
C LYS A 269 26.58 0.51 -24.38
N GLY A 270 27.05 -0.71 -24.17
CA GLY A 270 27.93 -1.13 -23.08
C GLY A 270 27.20 -1.65 -21.86
N SER A 271 26.42 -0.80 -21.17
CA SER A 271 25.72 -1.22 -19.95
C SER A 271 24.39 -0.50 -19.79
N ASP A 272 23.35 -1.30 -19.58
CA ASP A 272 22.00 -0.82 -19.28
C ASP A 272 21.88 -0.22 -17.88
N ALA A 273 22.80 -0.54 -16.96
CA ALA A 273 22.69 -0.12 -15.56
C ALA A 273 22.58 1.40 -15.41
N ASN A 274 21.40 1.86 -14.95
CA ASN A 274 21.03 3.26 -14.77
C ASN A 274 21.06 4.11 -16.05
N ALA A 275 21.05 3.50 -17.24
CA ALA A 275 21.27 4.18 -18.51
C ALA A 275 20.06 4.16 -19.46
N GLU A 276 19.05 3.32 -19.18
CA GLU A 276 17.83 3.24 -19.99
C GLU A 276 16.86 4.39 -19.66
N TYR A 277 16.10 4.84 -20.66
CA TYR A 277 15.15 5.93 -20.48
C TYR A 277 14.01 5.93 -21.51
N VAL A 278 12.93 6.60 -21.12
CA VAL A 278 11.75 6.85 -21.94
C VAL A 278 11.68 8.35 -22.24
N GLN A 279 11.43 8.69 -23.50
CA GLN A 279 11.11 10.03 -23.95
C GLN A 279 9.59 10.17 -24.09
N LEU A 280 9.06 11.21 -23.45
CA LEU A 280 7.66 11.58 -23.49
C LEU A 280 7.50 13.00 -24.04
N MET A 281 6.28 13.34 -24.44
CA MET A 281 5.90 14.69 -24.84
C MET A 281 4.63 15.11 -24.11
N ALA A 282 4.60 16.35 -23.62
CA ALA A 282 3.37 16.95 -23.12
C ALA A 282 2.57 17.55 -24.28
N THR A 283 1.28 17.26 -24.38
CA THR A 283 0.39 17.79 -25.45
C THR A 283 -0.38 19.03 -25.00
N THR A 284 -0.26 19.34 -23.71
CA THR A 284 -0.74 20.54 -23.01
C THR A 284 0.33 20.95 -22.00
N ASP A 285 0.23 22.14 -21.42
CA ASP A 285 1.04 22.49 -20.27
C ASP A 285 0.68 21.60 -19.08
N VAL A 286 1.70 21.00 -18.45
CA VAL A 286 1.55 20.10 -17.31
C VAL A 286 2.44 20.59 -16.17
N ASP A 287 1.81 20.77 -15.01
CA ASP A 287 2.46 20.96 -13.73
C ASP A 287 2.27 19.68 -12.91
N PHE A 288 3.34 18.89 -12.77
CA PHE A 288 3.25 17.55 -12.18
C PHE A 288 2.94 17.56 -10.68
N SER A 289 3.07 18.70 -9.99
CA SER A 289 2.61 18.81 -8.59
C SER A 289 1.10 18.97 -8.49
N LYS A 290 0.43 19.34 -9.58
CA LYS A 290 -1.03 19.51 -9.65
C LYS A 290 -1.71 18.35 -10.38
N THR A 291 -1.06 17.84 -11.43
CA THR A 291 -1.52 16.69 -12.20
C THR A 291 -0.41 15.65 -12.22
N PRO A 292 -0.30 14.81 -11.18
CA PRO A 292 0.73 13.79 -11.14
C PRO A 292 0.43 12.66 -12.14
N PHE A 293 1.49 12.05 -12.63
CA PHE A 293 1.44 10.87 -13.50
C PHE A 293 2.43 9.81 -12.98
N SER A 294 2.37 8.62 -13.55
CA SER A 294 3.41 7.61 -13.34
C SER A 294 3.74 6.86 -14.62
N VAL A 295 4.99 6.44 -14.75
CA VAL A 295 5.44 5.54 -15.82
C VAL A 295 5.79 4.21 -15.18
N VAL A 296 5.20 3.13 -15.68
CA VAL A 296 5.55 1.76 -15.29
C VAL A 296 6.13 1.05 -16.49
N VAL A 297 7.30 0.44 -16.32
CA VAL A 297 7.94 -0.39 -17.33
C VAL A 297 7.87 -1.85 -16.91
N CYS A 298 7.87 -2.78 -17.87
CA CYS A 298 7.83 -4.21 -17.57
C CYS A 298 8.85 -5.04 -18.36
N THR A 299 9.31 -6.11 -17.70
CA THR A 299 10.17 -7.15 -18.26
C THR A 299 9.64 -8.53 -17.89
N ASN A 300 9.66 -9.45 -18.84
CA ASN A 300 8.89 -10.70 -18.77
C ASN A 300 9.71 -11.95 -19.07
N ALA A 301 10.98 -11.94 -18.65
CA ALA A 301 11.81 -13.14 -18.65
C ALA A 301 11.14 -14.24 -17.79
N GLY A 302 11.25 -15.49 -18.22
CA GLY A 302 10.56 -16.62 -17.60
C GLY A 302 10.89 -16.83 -16.13
N THR A 303 12.05 -16.37 -15.68
CA THR A 303 12.51 -16.53 -14.30
C THR A 303 12.18 -15.34 -13.39
N ASN A 304 11.59 -14.26 -13.92
CA ASN A 304 11.32 -13.06 -13.13
C ASN A 304 10.25 -13.32 -12.06
N ALA A 305 10.56 -12.97 -10.82
CA ALA A 305 9.65 -13.01 -9.69
C ALA A 305 8.96 -11.64 -9.49
N PRO A 306 7.72 -11.60 -8.93
CA PRO A 306 6.88 -12.74 -8.58
C PRO A 306 6.28 -13.42 -9.84
N ASN A 307 5.72 -14.63 -9.71
CA ASN A 307 5.07 -15.35 -10.82
C ASN A 307 6.02 -15.86 -11.94
N ALA A 308 7.18 -16.44 -11.57
CA ALA A 308 8.06 -17.08 -12.55
C ALA A 308 7.29 -18.10 -13.42
N GLY A 309 7.50 -18.02 -14.73
CA GLY A 309 6.85 -18.89 -15.73
C GLY A 309 5.38 -18.57 -16.03
N ALA A 310 4.78 -17.57 -15.38
CA ALA A 310 3.37 -17.25 -15.51
C ALA A 310 3.12 -15.78 -15.90
N ALA A 311 1.88 -15.46 -16.25
CA ALA A 311 1.39 -14.10 -16.44
C ALA A 311 1.51 -13.27 -15.13
N PRO A 312 1.64 -11.94 -15.21
CA PRO A 312 1.76 -11.07 -14.03
C PRO A 312 0.51 -11.17 -13.13
N GLY A 313 0.70 -11.41 -11.83
CA GLY A 313 -0.40 -11.60 -10.88
C GLY A 313 -1.24 -10.34 -10.62
N ALA A 314 -0.67 -9.14 -10.81
CA ALA A 314 -1.38 -7.86 -10.64
C ALA A 314 -1.16 -6.92 -11.84
N GLY A 315 -0.89 -7.47 -13.03
CA GLY A 315 -0.61 -6.69 -14.23
C GLY A 315 0.55 -5.71 -14.03
N TRP A 316 0.32 -4.42 -14.29
CA TRP A 316 1.31 -3.35 -14.10
C TRP A 316 1.71 -3.15 -12.63
N ALA A 317 0.84 -3.53 -11.68
CA ALA A 317 1.09 -3.40 -10.25
C ALA A 317 1.88 -4.56 -9.63
N THR A 318 2.37 -5.51 -10.44
CA THR A 318 2.99 -6.76 -9.97
C THR A 318 4.26 -6.57 -9.15
N GLY A 319 5.11 -5.60 -9.51
CA GLY A 319 6.36 -5.31 -8.80
C GLY A 319 7.43 -6.41 -8.96
N GLY A 320 8.32 -6.50 -7.98
CA GLY A 320 9.47 -7.40 -8.03
C GLY A 320 10.39 -7.11 -9.21
N GLY A 321 10.93 -8.17 -9.83
CA GLY A 321 11.69 -8.09 -11.07
C GLY A 321 10.84 -8.02 -12.34
N ARG A 322 9.53 -7.73 -12.24
CA ARG A 322 8.61 -7.73 -13.39
C ARG A 322 8.20 -6.35 -13.85
N THR A 323 7.88 -5.47 -12.91
CA THR A 323 7.49 -4.10 -13.22
C THR A 323 8.22 -3.12 -12.33
N TYR A 324 8.54 -1.94 -12.87
CA TYR A 324 9.26 -0.89 -12.16
C TYR A 324 8.58 0.46 -12.43
N LYS A 325 8.30 1.23 -11.37
CA LYS A 325 7.52 2.48 -11.47
C LYS A 325 8.34 3.72 -11.17
N PHE A 326 8.01 4.79 -11.91
CA PHE A 326 8.45 6.15 -11.69
C PHE A 326 7.24 7.05 -11.41
N ASN A 327 7.27 7.81 -10.31
CA ASN A 327 6.24 8.78 -9.97
C ASN A 327 6.66 10.18 -10.43
N LEU A 328 5.81 10.82 -11.24
CA LEU A 328 6.02 12.16 -11.79
C LEU A 328 5.18 13.15 -10.97
N ARG A 329 5.79 13.69 -9.90
CA ARG A 329 5.10 14.55 -8.90
C ARG A 329 5.58 16.01 -8.88
N THR A 330 6.62 16.34 -9.63
CA THR A 330 7.23 17.68 -9.60
C THR A 330 7.75 18.05 -10.98
N GLY A 331 7.91 19.36 -11.23
CA GLY A 331 8.36 19.89 -12.51
C GLY A 331 7.22 20.36 -13.40
N ILE A 332 7.57 21.18 -14.39
CA ILE A 332 6.63 21.75 -15.36
C ILE A 332 7.16 21.46 -16.76
N VAL A 333 6.29 20.97 -17.63
CA VAL A 333 6.57 20.75 -19.06
C VAL A 333 5.49 21.46 -19.86
N ARG A 334 5.90 22.25 -20.85
CA ARG A 334 4.97 22.96 -21.72
C ARG A 334 4.54 22.09 -22.88
N LYS A 335 3.38 22.42 -23.45
CA LYS A 335 2.88 21.80 -24.68
C LYS A 335 3.96 21.75 -25.76
N GLY A 336 4.15 20.55 -26.33
CA GLY A 336 5.11 20.26 -27.40
C GLY A 336 6.53 19.99 -26.91
N GLU A 337 6.84 20.21 -25.63
CA GLU A 337 8.16 19.91 -25.10
C GLU A 337 8.34 18.40 -24.85
N PHE A 338 9.52 17.90 -25.23
CA PHE A 338 9.99 16.58 -24.82
C PHE A 338 10.51 16.61 -23.39
N PHE A 339 10.30 15.50 -22.68
CA PHE A 339 10.87 15.26 -21.37
C PHE A 339 11.16 13.76 -21.17
N TYR A 340 11.90 13.46 -20.11
CA TYR A 340 12.53 12.15 -19.91
C TYR A 340 12.26 11.57 -18.52
N VAL A 341 12.14 10.24 -18.50
CA VAL A 341 12.04 9.42 -17.28
C VAL A 341 12.95 8.20 -17.44
N GLY A 342 13.72 7.84 -16.41
CA GLY A 342 14.57 6.65 -16.48
C GLY A 342 15.72 6.60 -15.48
N GLY A 343 16.87 6.10 -15.94
CA GLY A 343 18.07 5.92 -15.13
C GLY A 343 18.81 7.21 -14.81
N SER A 344 19.50 7.21 -13.67
CA SER A 344 20.22 8.37 -13.14
C SER A 344 21.47 8.77 -13.92
N ASN A 345 22.01 7.90 -14.80
CA ASN A 345 23.20 8.24 -15.61
C ASN A 345 22.93 9.41 -16.55
N ARG A 346 21.71 9.50 -17.10
CA ARG A 346 21.26 10.57 -18.01
C ARG A 346 22.27 10.81 -19.14
N ARG A 347 22.72 9.73 -19.76
CA ARG A 347 23.59 9.71 -20.93
C ARG A 347 22.81 9.27 -22.16
N ILE A 348 23.16 9.78 -23.33
CA ILE A 348 22.40 9.51 -24.56
C ILE A 348 22.40 8.02 -24.94
N ASN A 349 23.55 7.34 -24.80
CA ASN A 349 23.79 5.98 -25.27
C ASN A 349 24.80 5.24 -24.36
N GLY A 350 24.45 5.06 -23.08
CA GLY A 350 25.25 4.29 -22.15
C GLY A 350 26.52 5.00 -21.64
N PRO A 351 27.38 4.27 -20.89
CA PRO A 351 28.58 4.83 -20.27
C PRO A 351 29.51 5.55 -21.26
N GLY A 352 30.01 6.73 -20.87
CA GLY A 352 30.96 7.51 -21.68
C GLY A 352 30.36 8.27 -22.87
N SER A 353 29.04 8.19 -23.10
CA SER A 353 28.37 8.95 -24.15
C SER A 353 27.96 10.37 -23.71
N THR A 354 27.44 11.16 -24.65
CA THR A 354 26.96 12.54 -24.44
C THR A 354 26.10 12.65 -23.17
N ASP A 355 26.44 13.64 -22.32
CA ASP A 355 25.64 14.01 -21.16
C ASP A 355 24.37 14.73 -21.59
N ILE A 356 23.21 14.21 -21.19
CA ILE A 356 21.90 14.81 -21.45
C ILE A 356 21.18 15.21 -20.15
N SER A 357 21.92 15.37 -19.05
CA SER A 357 21.38 15.80 -17.75
C SER A 357 20.76 17.20 -17.76
N SER A 358 21.10 18.04 -18.74
CA SER A 358 20.50 19.37 -18.98
C SER A 358 19.13 19.32 -19.67
N ALA A 359 18.73 18.15 -20.18
CA ALA A 359 17.40 17.96 -20.73
C ALA A 359 16.33 18.00 -19.63
N LYS A 360 15.05 18.04 -20.03
CA LYS A 360 13.94 18.01 -19.08
C LYS A 360 13.74 16.60 -18.52
N TRP A 361 14.37 16.28 -17.41
CA TRP A 361 14.15 15.04 -16.66
C TRP A 361 13.12 15.27 -15.55
N ILE A 362 11.97 14.62 -15.63
CA ILE A 362 10.91 14.76 -14.62
C ILE A 362 11.09 13.77 -13.47
N ARG A 363 11.61 12.57 -13.77
CA ARG A 363 11.97 11.59 -12.74
C ARG A 363 13.13 10.75 -13.22
N PHE A 364 14.13 10.58 -12.39
CA PHE A 364 15.18 9.59 -12.60
C PHE A 364 15.49 8.89 -11.28
N ILE A 365 15.86 7.61 -11.37
CA ILE A 365 16.20 6.76 -10.23
C ILE A 365 17.51 6.03 -10.53
N THR A 366 18.35 5.85 -9.53
CA THR A 366 19.50 4.94 -9.61
C THR A 366 18.99 3.51 -9.39
N TYR A 367 18.22 2.99 -10.34
CA TYR A 367 17.51 1.72 -10.23
C TYR A 367 18.41 0.50 -9.99
N GLY A 368 19.72 0.59 -10.23
CA GLY A 368 20.70 -0.42 -9.79
C GLY A 368 20.82 -0.55 -8.27
N ASN A 369 20.47 0.50 -7.53
CA ASN A 369 20.57 0.56 -6.07
C ASN A 369 19.19 0.71 -5.41
N ASP A 370 18.29 1.45 -6.04
CA ASP A 370 17.02 1.86 -5.46
C ASP A 370 15.84 1.12 -6.11
N PRO A 371 14.84 0.67 -5.31
CA PRO A 371 13.59 0.15 -5.85
C PRO A 371 12.81 1.25 -6.57
N GLY A 372 11.81 0.84 -7.36
CA GLY A 372 10.90 1.78 -8.01
C GLY A 372 10.02 2.48 -6.99
N ASP A 373 9.28 3.51 -7.43
CA ASP A 373 8.44 4.34 -6.57
C ASP A 373 7.19 3.56 -6.08
N GLY A 374 7.38 2.67 -5.10
CA GLY A 374 6.36 1.78 -4.53
C GLY A 374 6.10 0.50 -5.33
N ILE A 375 6.67 0.35 -6.53
CA ILE A 375 6.52 -0.85 -7.38
C ILE A 375 7.86 -1.16 -8.05
N GLY A 376 8.37 -2.37 -7.83
CA GLY A 376 9.57 -2.91 -8.48
C GLY A 376 10.80 -2.92 -7.58
N ASP A 377 11.57 -4.00 -7.66
CA ASP A 377 12.85 -4.12 -6.97
C ASP A 377 13.97 -3.40 -7.75
N LYS A 378 15.12 -3.19 -7.10
CA LYS A 378 16.32 -2.73 -7.82
C LYS A 378 16.67 -3.69 -8.96
N SER A 379 17.14 -3.16 -10.08
CA SER A 379 17.41 -3.92 -11.29
C SER A 379 18.73 -3.52 -11.97
N GLY A 380 19.36 -4.46 -12.68
CA GLY A 380 20.48 -4.17 -13.58
C GLY A 380 20.04 -3.58 -14.93
N GLY A 381 18.77 -3.75 -15.28
CA GLY A 381 18.15 -3.25 -16.51
C GLY A 381 16.62 -3.29 -16.41
N LEU A 382 15.95 -2.28 -16.93
CA LEU A 382 14.50 -2.08 -16.80
C LEU A 382 13.73 -2.56 -18.02
N LEU A 383 14.34 -2.45 -19.19
CA LEU A 383 13.72 -2.66 -20.49
C LEU A 383 14.41 -3.87 -21.15
N PRO A 384 13.70 -4.96 -21.49
CA PRO A 384 14.36 -6.13 -22.08
C PRO A 384 15.03 -5.79 -23.43
N ASN A 385 16.23 -6.30 -23.64
CA ASN A 385 16.97 -6.25 -24.91
C ASN A 385 16.66 -7.45 -25.82
N SER A 386 16.08 -8.52 -25.29
CA SER A 386 15.72 -9.73 -26.02
C SER A 386 14.59 -10.52 -25.34
N GLY A 387 14.09 -11.56 -26.01
CA GLY A 387 13.15 -12.52 -25.42
C GLY A 387 11.69 -12.05 -25.49
N ASN A 388 10.95 -12.29 -24.40
CA ASN A 388 9.52 -11.95 -24.32
C ASN A 388 9.31 -10.44 -24.32
N ALA A 389 8.13 -9.99 -24.77
CA ALA A 389 7.80 -8.58 -24.82
C ALA A 389 7.99 -7.87 -23.46
N GLY A 390 8.65 -6.72 -23.48
CA GLY A 390 8.56 -5.68 -22.48
C GLY A 390 7.51 -4.64 -22.86
N GLY A 391 7.32 -3.66 -21.99
CA GLY A 391 6.34 -2.61 -22.21
C GLY A 391 6.59 -1.37 -21.37
N ILE A 392 6.07 -0.25 -21.86
CA ILE A 392 6.10 1.06 -21.21
C ILE A 392 4.65 1.53 -21.15
N ALA A 393 4.15 1.77 -19.93
CA ALA A 393 2.80 2.26 -19.69
C ALA A 393 2.84 3.57 -18.90
N LEU A 394 2.02 4.51 -19.33
CA LEU A 394 1.81 5.80 -18.69
C LEU A 394 0.44 5.79 -17.99
N PHE A 395 0.39 6.27 -16.75
CA PHE A 395 -0.82 6.34 -15.94
C PHE A 395 -1.08 7.75 -15.44
N ALA A 396 -2.36 8.10 -15.32
CA ALA A 396 -2.80 9.26 -14.57
C ALA A 396 -2.70 8.95 -13.07
N GLY A 397 -2.16 9.90 -12.29
CA GLY A 397 -1.83 9.64 -10.89
C GLY A 397 -0.60 8.74 -10.72
N THR A 398 -0.25 8.48 -9.46
CA THR A 398 0.87 7.61 -9.09
C THR A 398 0.44 6.28 -8.47
N THR A 399 -0.82 6.14 -8.09
CA THR A 399 -1.38 4.85 -7.69
C THR A 399 -1.61 3.99 -8.93
N VAL A 400 -1.02 2.81 -8.96
CA VAL A 400 -1.24 1.82 -10.02
C VAL A 400 -1.65 0.53 -9.35
N MET A 401 -2.85 0.07 -9.65
CA MET A 401 -3.47 -1.16 -9.17
C MET A 401 -3.62 -2.15 -10.33
N GLU A 402 -3.99 -3.40 -10.00
CA GLU A 402 -4.30 -4.45 -10.99
C GLU A 402 -5.34 -4.01 -12.04
N ALA A 403 -6.35 -3.25 -11.60
CA ALA A 403 -7.43 -2.78 -12.45
C ALA A 403 -7.11 -1.45 -13.17
N THR A 404 -5.99 -0.78 -12.85
CA THR A 404 -5.68 0.53 -13.42
C THR A 404 -5.35 0.38 -14.91
N THR A 405 -6.08 1.11 -15.74
CA THR A 405 -5.86 1.18 -17.19
C THR A 405 -4.85 2.29 -17.50
N PRO A 406 -3.81 2.04 -18.29
CA PRO A 406 -2.90 3.10 -18.71
C PRO A 406 -3.60 4.09 -19.65
N ILE A 407 -3.13 5.34 -19.64
CA ILE A 407 -3.58 6.39 -20.57
C ILE A 407 -2.81 6.38 -21.89
N ASP A 408 -1.61 5.80 -21.91
CA ASP A 408 -0.86 5.46 -23.11
C ASP A 408 0.05 4.25 -22.83
N VAL A 409 0.30 3.41 -23.84
CA VAL A 409 1.10 2.21 -23.68
C VAL A 409 1.77 1.81 -24.99
N VAL A 410 2.98 1.27 -24.88
CA VAL A 410 3.74 0.71 -26.00
C VAL A 410 4.37 -0.61 -25.56
N PHE A 411 4.25 -1.66 -26.39
CA PHE A 411 4.93 -2.93 -26.17
C PHE A 411 5.99 -3.18 -27.24
N TYR A 412 7.08 -3.79 -26.82
CA TYR A 412 8.20 -4.13 -27.69
C TYR A 412 8.85 -5.44 -27.24
N GLY A 413 9.41 -6.18 -28.18
CA GLY A 413 10.13 -7.43 -27.99
C GLY A 413 9.54 -8.60 -28.77
N GLY A 414 9.69 -9.81 -28.24
CA GLY A 414 9.24 -11.05 -28.86
C GLY A 414 7.77 -11.39 -28.63
N THR A 415 7.28 -12.41 -29.34
CA THR A 415 5.86 -12.80 -29.42
C THR A 415 5.43 -13.86 -28.42
N GLY A 416 6.28 -14.22 -27.46
CA GLY A 416 5.96 -15.20 -26.41
C GLY A 416 4.85 -14.69 -25.49
N LYS A 417 3.79 -15.49 -25.30
CA LYS A 417 2.58 -15.07 -24.56
C LYS A 417 2.51 -15.57 -23.12
N THR A 418 3.15 -16.70 -22.81
CA THR A 418 2.98 -17.44 -21.55
C THR A 418 3.22 -16.61 -20.30
N THR A 419 4.23 -15.74 -20.33
CA THR A 419 4.56 -14.84 -19.20
C THR A 419 3.85 -13.49 -19.30
N ILE A 420 3.05 -13.24 -20.32
CA ILE A 420 2.45 -11.92 -20.60
C ILE A 420 0.97 -11.90 -20.24
N VAL A 421 0.24 -12.94 -20.62
CA VAL A 421 -1.22 -12.99 -20.50
C VAL A 421 -1.72 -14.40 -20.21
N ASN A 422 -2.73 -14.49 -19.36
CA ASN A 422 -3.54 -15.68 -19.14
C ASN A 422 -5.01 -15.25 -19.12
N GLU A 423 -5.67 -15.41 -20.26
CA GLU A 423 -7.06 -14.94 -20.44
C GLU A 423 -8.05 -15.68 -19.53
N ASN A 424 -7.84 -16.98 -19.31
CA ASN A 424 -8.69 -17.80 -18.44
C ASN A 424 -8.64 -17.32 -16.99
N ALA A 425 -7.44 -16.96 -16.51
CA ALA A 425 -7.24 -16.40 -15.17
C ALA A 425 -7.50 -14.89 -15.11
N LYS A 426 -7.81 -14.24 -16.25
CA LYS A 426 -7.95 -12.78 -16.39
C LYS A 426 -6.71 -12.01 -15.90
N LEU A 427 -5.52 -12.55 -16.17
CA LEU A 427 -4.24 -11.96 -15.79
C LEU A 427 -3.51 -11.44 -17.02
N GLY A 428 -2.87 -10.28 -16.89
CA GLY A 428 -2.02 -9.72 -17.95
C GLY A 428 -1.77 -8.24 -17.78
N TYR A 429 -1.04 -7.67 -18.74
CA TYR A 429 -0.85 -6.22 -18.81
C TYR A 429 -2.02 -5.56 -19.52
N ARG A 430 -2.70 -4.65 -18.82
CA ARG A 430 -3.81 -3.88 -19.41
C ARG A 430 -3.32 -2.95 -20.51
N VAL A 431 -4.09 -2.82 -21.58
CA VAL A 431 -3.84 -1.85 -22.65
C VAL A 431 -4.57 -0.53 -22.43
N ALA A 432 -4.12 0.52 -23.11
CA ALA A 432 -4.85 1.78 -23.27
C ALA A 432 -5.68 1.75 -24.57
N ASP A 433 -6.60 2.70 -24.76
CA ASP A 433 -7.09 3.01 -26.11
C ASP A 433 -6.19 4.06 -26.73
N ASN A 434 -5.33 3.63 -27.65
CA ASN A 434 -4.44 4.48 -28.42
C ASN A 434 -4.41 4.04 -29.89
N ASP A 435 -3.43 4.50 -30.66
CA ASP A 435 -3.27 4.18 -32.07
C ASP A 435 -3.01 2.70 -32.39
N ARG A 436 -2.54 1.91 -31.40
CA ARG A 436 -2.16 0.50 -31.59
C ARG A 436 -3.02 -0.49 -30.83
N TYR A 437 -3.65 -0.06 -29.74
CA TYR A 437 -4.41 -0.92 -28.85
C TYR A 437 -5.80 -0.37 -28.57
N LYS A 438 -6.72 -1.28 -28.22
CA LYS A 438 -8.10 -0.99 -27.84
C LYS A 438 -8.52 -1.88 -26.70
N THR A 439 -9.17 -1.32 -25.68
CA THR A 439 -9.72 -2.07 -24.54
C THR A 439 -10.98 -2.87 -24.91
N VAL A 440 -11.64 -2.49 -26.01
CA VAL A 440 -12.80 -3.17 -26.60
C VAL A 440 -12.53 -3.39 -28.09
N ASP A 441 -12.88 -4.56 -28.61
CA ASP A 441 -12.76 -4.84 -30.04
C ASP A 441 -13.77 -3.96 -30.82
N PRO A 442 -13.29 -3.10 -31.73
CA PRO A 442 -14.17 -2.17 -32.45
C PRO A 442 -15.14 -2.88 -33.41
N THR A 443 -14.87 -4.13 -33.79
CA THR A 443 -15.71 -4.91 -34.71
C THR A 443 -16.74 -5.73 -33.95
N THR A 444 -16.34 -6.37 -32.85
CA THR A 444 -17.20 -7.33 -32.12
C THR A 444 -17.79 -6.76 -30.84
N SER A 445 -17.33 -5.60 -30.38
CA SER A 445 -17.67 -5.01 -29.07
C SER A 445 -17.31 -5.88 -27.87
N ILE A 446 -16.46 -6.90 -28.05
CA ILE A 446 -16.00 -7.77 -26.98
C ILE A 446 -14.87 -7.08 -26.20
N PRO A 447 -14.91 -7.05 -24.85
CA PRO A 447 -13.80 -6.55 -24.05
C PRO A 447 -12.52 -7.37 -24.27
N GLN A 448 -11.43 -6.67 -24.55
CA GLN A 448 -10.08 -7.22 -24.73
C GLN A 448 -9.07 -6.39 -23.93
N PRO A 449 -9.19 -6.36 -22.59
CA PRO A 449 -8.42 -5.44 -21.76
C PRO A 449 -6.91 -5.70 -21.78
N PHE A 450 -6.41 -6.85 -22.21
CA PHE A 450 -5.01 -7.23 -22.10
C PHE A 450 -4.22 -7.20 -23.41
N PHE A 451 -2.92 -6.99 -23.30
CA PHE A 451 -1.98 -7.20 -24.39
C PHE A 451 -1.92 -8.68 -24.78
N TYR A 452 -1.86 -8.96 -26.09
CA TYR A 452 -2.02 -10.28 -26.72
C TYR A 452 -3.39 -10.97 -26.59
N GLN A 453 -4.39 -10.27 -26.04
CA GLN A 453 -5.78 -10.69 -26.07
C GLN A 453 -6.50 -10.12 -27.29
N GLY A 454 -7.32 -10.94 -27.96
CA GLY A 454 -8.11 -10.50 -29.11
C GLY A 454 -7.25 -9.91 -30.23
N THR A 455 -7.51 -8.65 -30.58
CA THR A 455 -6.83 -7.90 -31.64
C THR A 455 -5.59 -7.14 -31.17
N ASN A 456 -5.32 -7.07 -29.87
CA ASN A 456 -4.17 -6.35 -29.27
C ASN A 456 -2.84 -7.08 -29.45
N ASN A 457 -2.41 -7.34 -30.69
CA ASN A 457 -1.22 -8.12 -31.01
C ASN A 457 -0.03 -7.29 -31.52
N TYR A 458 -0.16 -5.97 -31.63
CA TYR A 458 0.91 -5.10 -32.11
C TYR A 458 2.09 -5.06 -31.13
N VAL A 459 3.29 -5.40 -31.59
CA VAL A 459 4.53 -5.38 -30.82
C VAL A 459 5.68 -4.86 -31.69
N ILE A 460 6.47 -3.94 -31.14
CA ILE A 460 7.68 -3.44 -31.82
C ILE A 460 8.77 -4.50 -31.67
N LYS A 461 9.47 -4.89 -32.72
CA LYS A 461 10.52 -5.93 -32.61
C LYS A 461 11.75 -5.40 -31.87
N HIS A 462 12.47 -6.29 -31.19
CA HIS A 462 13.83 -6.01 -30.75
C HIS A 462 14.74 -5.68 -31.94
N VAL A 463 15.80 -4.94 -31.67
CA VAL A 463 16.85 -4.67 -32.64
C VAL A 463 17.93 -5.73 -32.48
N ASP A 464 18.30 -6.36 -33.60
CA ASP A 464 19.33 -7.40 -33.65
C ASP A 464 20.53 -6.93 -34.51
N PRO A 465 21.77 -7.30 -34.14
CA PRO A 465 22.18 -7.82 -32.83
C PRO A 465 21.96 -6.82 -31.68
N ALA A 466 21.94 -7.32 -30.44
CA ALA A 466 21.88 -6.52 -29.21
C ALA A 466 23.15 -5.67 -28.99
N ASP A 467 23.10 -4.76 -28.02
CA ASP A 467 24.17 -3.84 -27.60
C ASP A 467 24.62 -2.86 -28.70
N GLN A 468 23.73 -2.55 -29.64
CA GLN A 468 24.02 -1.58 -30.70
C GLN A 468 23.99 -0.13 -30.20
N GLY A 469 23.23 0.15 -29.15
CA GLY A 469 23.01 1.51 -28.68
C GLY A 469 22.05 2.27 -29.57
N VAL A 470 20.76 1.89 -29.51
CA VAL A 470 19.72 2.46 -30.38
C VAL A 470 18.70 3.27 -29.59
N PHE A 471 18.15 4.29 -30.25
CA PHE A 471 16.96 4.98 -29.80
C PHE A 471 15.78 4.62 -30.70
N MET A 472 14.69 4.14 -30.09
CA MET A 472 13.46 3.80 -30.77
C MET A 472 12.59 5.05 -30.87
N LYS A 473 12.51 5.67 -32.05
CA LYS A 473 11.63 6.82 -32.29
C LYS A 473 10.23 6.33 -32.64
N LEU A 474 9.22 6.85 -31.93
CA LEU A 474 7.81 6.51 -32.12
C LEU A 474 7.08 7.67 -32.80
N GLY A 475 7.47 7.99 -34.04
CA GLY A 475 6.95 9.14 -34.78
C GLY A 475 5.51 8.98 -35.26
N GLY A 476 4.72 10.03 -35.18
CA GLY A 476 3.32 10.07 -35.61
C GLY A 476 2.76 11.49 -35.48
N VAL A 477 1.48 11.68 -35.77
CA VAL A 477 0.81 12.98 -35.63
C VAL A 477 -0.30 12.85 -34.60
N PHE A 478 -0.19 13.63 -33.52
CA PHE A 478 -1.15 13.64 -32.43
C PHE A 478 -1.91 14.97 -32.39
N ASN A 479 -3.24 14.90 -32.51
CA ASN A 479 -4.11 16.05 -32.34
C ASN A 479 -4.28 16.33 -30.84
N ALA A 480 -3.74 17.46 -30.38
CA ALA A 480 -3.75 17.84 -28.97
C ALA A 480 -5.13 18.31 -28.47
N ALA A 481 -6.00 18.85 -29.34
CA ALA A 481 -7.34 19.29 -28.93
C ALA A 481 -8.29 18.10 -28.77
N GLU A 482 -8.27 17.18 -29.73
CA GLU A 482 -9.11 15.99 -29.74
C GLU A 482 -8.51 14.80 -28.98
N ARG A 483 -7.25 14.93 -28.55
CA ARG A 483 -6.48 13.92 -27.78
C ARG A 483 -6.40 12.57 -28.49
N LYS A 484 -6.22 12.60 -29.81
CA LYS A 484 -6.20 11.41 -30.66
C LYS A 484 -5.04 11.42 -31.63
N TRP A 485 -4.59 10.24 -32.02
CA TRP A 485 -3.62 10.08 -33.10
C TRP A 485 -4.33 10.24 -34.45
N GLU A 486 -3.90 11.21 -35.25
CA GLU A 486 -4.31 11.38 -36.65
C GLU A 486 -3.50 10.46 -37.56
N THR A 487 -2.23 10.26 -37.21
CA THR A 487 -1.34 9.29 -37.84
C THR A 487 -0.75 8.41 -36.74
N ASN A 488 -1.00 7.11 -36.84
CA ASN A 488 -0.48 6.12 -35.91
C ASN A 488 1.05 6.20 -35.81
N ARG A 489 1.58 5.90 -34.62
CA ARG A 489 3.03 5.91 -34.37
C ARG A 489 3.72 4.85 -35.22
N GLY A 490 4.60 5.27 -36.12
CA GLY A 490 5.58 4.43 -36.79
C GLY A 490 6.85 4.27 -35.97
N ILE A 491 7.66 3.26 -36.30
CA ILE A 491 8.92 2.98 -35.62
C ILE A 491 10.07 3.35 -36.55
N SER A 492 10.97 4.20 -36.05
CA SER A 492 12.27 4.47 -36.68
C SER A 492 13.37 4.11 -35.69
N VAL A 493 14.27 3.23 -36.10
CA VAL A 493 15.42 2.80 -35.29
C VAL A 493 16.57 3.75 -35.59
N TYR A 494 16.94 4.57 -34.62
CA TYR A 494 18.05 5.50 -34.75
C TYR A 494 19.28 4.93 -34.03
N LEU A 495 20.33 4.61 -34.80
CA LEU A 495 21.60 4.14 -34.26
C LEU A 495 22.37 5.31 -33.65
N MET A 496 22.55 5.29 -32.32
CA MET A 496 23.26 6.34 -31.61
C MET A 496 24.77 6.06 -31.59
N THR A 497 25.55 7.14 -31.54
CA THR A 497 26.99 7.10 -31.26
C THR A 497 27.27 7.69 -29.89
N ALA A 498 28.51 7.58 -29.40
CA ALA A 498 28.90 8.19 -28.13
C ALA A 498 28.76 9.72 -28.14
N THR A 499 28.74 10.36 -29.32
CA THR A 499 28.65 11.81 -29.51
C THR A 499 27.29 12.28 -30.03
N THR A 500 26.30 11.39 -30.15
CA THR A 500 24.95 11.78 -30.58
C THR A 500 24.42 12.92 -29.72
N ALA A 501 23.91 13.96 -30.37
CA ALA A 501 23.28 15.09 -29.71
C ALA A 501 21.81 14.80 -29.42
N ILE A 502 21.30 15.32 -28.30
CA ILE A 502 19.89 15.13 -27.93
C ILE A 502 18.90 15.63 -28.99
N SER A 503 19.29 16.67 -29.75
CA SER A 503 18.48 17.22 -30.84
C SER A 503 18.20 16.20 -31.94
N GLU A 504 19.03 15.18 -32.11
CA GLU A 504 18.87 14.14 -33.14
C GLU A 504 17.73 13.16 -32.82
N ILE A 505 17.37 13.04 -31.53
CA ILE A 505 16.22 12.25 -31.05
C ILE A 505 15.00 13.12 -30.72
N GLN A 506 15.08 14.43 -30.95
CA GLN A 506 13.99 15.39 -30.71
C GLN A 506 13.51 16.06 -32.01
N ASN A 507 14.31 16.04 -33.06
CA ASN A 507 13.99 16.65 -34.34
C ASN A 507 13.96 15.60 -35.45
N GLY A 508 13.18 15.88 -36.50
CA GLY A 508 13.09 15.04 -37.68
C GLY A 508 11.66 14.88 -38.19
N SER A 509 11.50 14.14 -39.28
CA SER A 509 10.19 13.70 -39.75
C SER A 509 9.69 12.46 -39.01
N ASP A 510 10.58 11.77 -38.32
CA ASP A 510 10.37 10.48 -37.64
C ASP A 510 10.11 10.63 -36.12
N VAL A 511 10.01 11.87 -35.62
CA VAL A 511 9.57 12.18 -34.26
C VAL A 511 8.09 12.58 -34.24
N THR A 512 7.45 12.42 -33.09
CA THR A 512 6.06 12.82 -32.89
C THR A 512 5.85 14.31 -33.12
N LYS A 513 4.77 14.66 -33.82
CA LYS A 513 4.33 16.03 -34.07
C LYS A 513 2.96 16.27 -33.45
N LEU A 514 2.74 17.49 -32.98
CA LEU A 514 1.43 17.93 -32.50
C LEU A 514 0.70 18.72 -33.59
N THR A 515 -0.59 18.42 -33.73
CA THR A 515 -1.59 19.26 -34.40
C THR A 515 -2.57 19.77 -33.34
N ASN A 516 -3.42 20.73 -33.72
CA ASN A 516 -4.49 21.25 -32.86
C ASN A 516 -5.84 20.98 -33.51
#